data_AF-A0A8T4BEL1-F1
#
_entry.id   AF-A0A8T4BEL1-F1
#
_cell.length_a   1.000
_cell.length_b   1.000
_cell.length_c   1.000
_cell.angle_alpha   90.00
_cell.angle_beta   90.00
_cell.angle_gamma   90.00
#
_symmetry.space_group_name_H-M   'P 1'
#
loop_
_entity.id
_entity.type
_entity.pdbx_description
1 polymer ?
#
loop_
_entity_poly.entity_id
_entity_poly.type
_entity_poly.pdbx_seq_one_letter_code
_entity_poly.pdbx_strand_id
1 'polypeptide(L)'
;MKRQETIGYGAIAVSILLVILGWNGITLEGEIEDIPTPNTPNRSYFADEPLPEKGFGPFLSVTLDLTWDRDDVYAVIVDQDEKNTCESTPPGLQDLGDPATCGPYDTDVIIGSTDGATGLTWQVESGTYYVGIGTFETVPNGVEVNMEYSVHLQAGFALYFVFTLIGIFGLAYSRVE
;
A
#
# COMPACT_ATOMS: atom_id res chain seq x y z
N MET A 1 18.21 0.89 45.11
CA MET A 1 18.02 -0.58 44.95
C MET A 1 16.58 -0.97 44.57
N LYS A 2 15.67 -1.45 45.44
CA LYS A 2 14.36 -2.06 45.00
C LYS A 2 13.51 -1.24 44.01
N ARG A 3 13.44 0.08 44.19
CA ARG A 3 12.67 0.97 43.30
C ARG A 3 13.30 1.10 41.91
N GLN A 4 14.64 1.12 41.81
CA GLN A 4 15.36 1.22 40.54
C GLN A 4 15.27 -0.08 39.74
N GLU A 5 15.41 -1.23 40.41
CA GLU A 5 15.21 -2.54 39.80
C GLU A 5 13.79 -2.69 39.24
N THR A 6 12.78 -2.28 40.00
CA THR A 6 11.37 -2.36 39.56
C THR A 6 11.12 -1.51 38.31
N ILE A 7 11.68 -0.30 38.26
CA ILE A 7 11.56 0.59 37.10
C ILE A 7 12.31 0.03 35.88
N GLY A 8 13.52 -0.51 36.09
CA GLY A 8 14.32 -1.10 35.02
C GLY A 8 13.66 -2.32 34.38
N TYR A 9 13.20 -3.28 35.19
CA TYR A 9 12.45 -4.43 34.70
C TYR A 9 11.11 -4.04 34.07
N GLY A 10 10.45 -3.01 34.61
CA GLY A 10 9.25 -2.43 34.00
C GLY A 10 9.50 -1.92 32.58
N ALA A 11 10.58 -1.17 32.37
CA ALA A 11 10.95 -0.66 31.05
C ALA A 11 11.30 -1.80 30.06
N ILE A 12 11.99 -2.84 30.51
CA ILE A 12 12.24 -4.04 29.68
C ILE A 12 10.91 -4.69 29.27
N ALA A 13 10.01 -4.93 30.23
CA ALA A 13 8.71 -5.54 29.94
C ALA A 13 7.89 -4.69 28.94
N VAL A 14 7.86 -3.37 29.13
CA VAL A 14 7.22 -2.44 28.19
C VAL A 14 7.85 -2.52 26.81
N SER A 15 9.18 -2.54 26.71
CA SER A 15 9.86 -2.64 25.41
C SER A 15 9.47 -3.90 24.64
N ILE A 16 9.39 -5.04 25.31
CA ILE A 16 8.99 -6.32 24.72
C ILE A 16 7.54 -6.26 24.24
N LEU A 17 6.64 -5.70 25.05
CA LEU A 17 5.24 -5.53 24.67
C LEU A 17 5.10 -4.62 23.43
N LEU A 18 5.85 -3.52 23.36
CA LEU A 18 5.82 -2.62 22.22
C LEU A 18 6.34 -3.29 20.94
N VAL A 19 7.39 -4.11 21.03
CA VAL A 19 7.88 -4.91 19.88
C VAL A 19 6.82 -5.88 19.39
N ILE A 20 6.15 -6.60 20.29
CA ILE A 20 5.08 -7.54 19.93
C ILE A 20 3.91 -6.79 19.28
N LEU A 21 3.46 -5.69 19.87
CA LEU A 21 2.37 -4.88 19.32
C LEU A 21 2.74 -4.28 17.96
N GLY A 22 3.98 -3.77 17.81
CA GLY A 22 4.48 -3.23 16.56
C GLY A 22 4.58 -4.25 15.43
N TRP A 23 4.86 -5.52 15.76
CA TRP A 23 4.96 -6.62 14.80
C TRP A 23 3.59 -7.08 14.31
N ASN A 24 2.64 -7.25 15.22
CA ASN A 24 1.28 -7.63 14.84
C ASN A 24 0.58 -6.50 14.07
N GLY A 25 0.82 -5.25 14.49
CA GLY A 25 0.22 -4.09 13.84
C GLY A 25 -1.30 -4.07 13.95
N ILE A 26 -1.94 -3.36 13.03
CA ILE A 26 -3.39 -3.38 12.82
C ILE A 26 -3.68 -3.50 11.33
N THR A 27 -4.83 -4.09 11.00
CA THR A 27 -5.33 -4.19 9.63
C THR A 27 -6.64 -3.44 9.53
N LEU A 28 -6.78 -2.64 8.48
CA LEU A 28 -8.00 -1.91 8.15
C LEU A 28 -8.54 -2.43 6.83
N GLU A 29 -9.72 -3.02 6.85
CA GLU A 29 -10.36 -3.61 5.68
C GLU A 29 -11.50 -2.70 5.20
N GLY A 30 -11.75 -2.71 3.90
CA GLY A 30 -12.89 -2.03 3.30
C GLY A 30 -13.16 -2.53 1.89
N GLU A 31 -14.27 -2.07 1.33
CA GLU A 31 -14.75 -2.46 0.01
C GLU A 31 -15.22 -1.23 -0.75
N ILE A 32 -14.96 -1.22 -2.06
CA ILE A 32 -15.44 -0.24 -3.00
C ILE A 32 -16.26 -1.00 -4.04
N GLU A 33 -17.58 -0.82 -3.97
CA GLU A 33 -18.53 -1.43 -4.88
C GLU A 33 -18.78 -0.56 -6.11
N ASP A 34 -19.29 -1.19 -7.16
CA ASP A 34 -19.86 -0.53 -8.35
C ASP A 34 -18.87 0.35 -9.13
N ILE A 35 -17.59 -0.05 -9.20
CA ILE A 35 -16.61 0.70 -10.01
C ILE A 35 -16.88 0.42 -11.50
N PRO A 36 -17.20 1.45 -12.31
CA PRO A 36 -17.51 1.24 -13.73
C PRO A 36 -16.26 0.77 -14.46
N THR A 37 -16.36 -0.36 -15.16
CA THR A 37 -15.20 -0.86 -15.91
C THR A 37 -14.95 -0.06 -17.18
N PRO A 38 -13.69 0.29 -17.46
CA PRO A 38 -13.34 0.95 -18.71
C PRO A 38 -13.63 0.05 -19.91
N ASN A 39 -14.07 0.65 -21.01
CA ASN A 39 -14.40 -0.07 -22.25
C ASN A 39 -13.29 0.01 -23.30
N THR A 40 -12.16 0.65 -22.99
CA THR A 40 -11.02 0.74 -23.91
C THR A 40 -10.00 -0.34 -23.52
N PRO A 41 -9.72 -1.31 -24.41
CA PRO A 41 -8.80 -2.40 -24.10
C PRO A 41 -7.37 -1.88 -23.89
N ASN A 42 -6.62 -2.55 -23.02
CA ASN A 42 -5.22 -2.28 -22.67
C ASN A 42 -4.95 -0.85 -22.22
N ARG A 43 -5.93 -0.23 -21.56
CA ARG A 43 -5.80 1.13 -21.02
C ARG A 43 -6.26 1.19 -19.57
N SER A 44 -5.39 1.75 -18.74
CA SER A 44 -5.64 2.04 -17.33
C SER A 44 -6.38 3.38 -17.19
N TYR A 45 -7.36 3.40 -16.30
CA TYR A 45 -8.11 4.57 -15.88
C TYR A 45 -7.95 4.72 -14.38
N PHE A 46 -7.62 5.93 -13.95
CA PHE A 46 -7.17 6.18 -12.60
C PHE A 46 -8.27 6.79 -11.74
N ALA A 47 -8.21 6.49 -10.44
CA ALA A 47 -9.03 7.19 -9.46
C ALA A 47 -8.71 8.69 -9.46
N ASP A 48 -9.73 9.52 -9.22
CA ASP A 48 -9.57 10.96 -9.11
C ASP A 48 -8.77 11.36 -7.86
N GLU A 49 -8.96 10.62 -6.77
CA GLU A 49 -8.29 10.85 -5.50
C GLU A 49 -7.02 9.99 -5.38
N PRO A 50 -5.90 10.56 -4.88
CA PRO A 50 -4.70 9.79 -4.64
C PRO A 50 -4.87 8.82 -3.46
N LEU A 51 -4.09 7.74 -3.49
CA LEU A 51 -3.93 6.86 -2.34
C LEU A 51 -3.46 7.66 -1.11
N PRO A 52 -3.95 7.33 0.09
CA PRO A 52 -3.54 8.02 1.31
C PRO A 52 -2.03 8.01 1.47
N GLU A 53 -1.44 9.21 1.56
CA GLU A 53 -0.01 9.33 1.73
C GLU A 53 0.44 8.71 3.06
N LYS A 54 1.66 8.18 3.05
CA LYS A 54 2.32 7.66 4.24
C LYS A 54 2.68 8.79 5.21
N GLY A 55 1.69 9.26 5.99
CA GLY A 55 1.84 10.42 6.88
C GLY A 55 2.89 10.29 7.99
N PHE A 56 3.34 9.05 8.32
CA PHE A 56 4.25 8.78 9.43
C PHE A 56 5.62 8.21 9.02
N GLY A 57 6.09 8.52 7.80
CA GLY A 57 7.48 8.33 7.35
C GLY A 57 8.17 7.04 7.85
N PRO A 58 9.34 7.11 8.52
CA PRO A 58 10.09 5.92 8.97
C PRO A 58 9.48 5.18 10.17
N PHE A 59 8.42 5.74 10.78
CA PHE A 59 7.82 5.22 12.00
C PHE A 59 6.72 4.20 11.74
N LEU A 60 6.04 4.24 10.59
CA LEU A 60 5.06 3.24 10.20
C LEU A 60 5.50 2.54 8.91
N SER A 61 5.26 1.24 8.84
CA SER A 61 5.22 0.49 7.59
C SER A 61 3.76 0.32 7.20
N VAL A 62 3.43 0.62 5.95
CA VAL A 62 2.08 0.52 5.42
C VAL A 62 2.14 -0.40 4.21
N THR A 63 1.34 -1.46 4.24
CA THR A 63 1.16 -2.37 3.11
C THR A 63 -0.30 -2.33 2.70
N LEU A 64 -0.55 -2.12 1.42
CA LEU A 64 -1.86 -2.17 0.79
C LEU A 64 -1.99 -3.50 0.07
N ASP A 65 -3.04 -4.25 0.38
CA ASP A 65 -3.49 -5.40 -0.38
C ASP A 65 -4.81 -5.03 -1.06
N LEU A 66 -4.91 -5.32 -2.35
CA LEU A 66 -6.08 -5.02 -3.19
C LEU A 66 -6.47 -6.28 -3.96
N THR A 67 -7.72 -6.70 -3.86
CA THR A 67 -8.29 -7.83 -4.61
C THR A 67 -9.57 -7.41 -5.31
N TRP A 68 -9.92 -8.10 -6.40
CA TRP A 68 -11.15 -7.82 -7.14
C TRP A 68 -11.73 -9.11 -7.73
N ASP A 69 -13.03 -9.08 -8.01
CA ASP A 69 -13.84 -10.27 -8.30
C ASP A 69 -13.84 -10.71 -9.78
N ARG A 70 -12.99 -10.10 -10.62
CA ARG A 70 -12.99 -10.28 -12.08
C ARG A 70 -11.63 -10.62 -12.66
N ASP A 71 -11.62 -11.56 -13.61
CA ASP A 71 -10.43 -12.08 -14.30
C ASP A 71 -10.07 -11.30 -15.58
N ASP A 72 -10.99 -10.50 -16.10
CA ASP A 72 -10.80 -9.66 -17.28
C ASP A 72 -10.38 -8.21 -16.94
N VAL A 73 -10.24 -7.92 -15.64
CA VAL A 73 -9.77 -6.64 -15.10
C VAL A 73 -8.36 -6.81 -14.53
N TYR A 74 -7.51 -5.81 -14.76
CA TYR A 74 -6.23 -5.67 -14.09
C TYR A 74 -6.21 -4.38 -13.27
N ALA A 75 -5.34 -4.32 -12.26
CA ALA A 75 -5.10 -3.14 -11.45
C ALA A 75 -3.62 -2.75 -11.48
N VAL A 76 -3.36 -1.44 -11.45
CA VAL A 76 -2.02 -0.85 -11.42
C VAL A 76 -1.94 0.26 -10.37
N ILE A 77 -0.74 0.51 -9.87
CA ILE A 77 -0.42 1.71 -9.09
C ILE A 77 0.65 2.48 -9.87
N VAL A 78 0.37 3.76 -10.06
CA VAL A 78 1.24 4.70 -10.77
C VAL A 78 1.46 5.95 -9.92
N ASP A 79 2.48 6.74 -10.27
CA ASP A 79 2.65 8.07 -9.71
C ASP A 79 1.81 9.14 -10.45
N GLN A 80 1.88 10.37 -9.96
CA GLN A 80 1.18 11.50 -10.54
C GLN A 80 1.59 11.81 -11.99
N ASP A 81 2.87 11.63 -12.34
CA ASP A 81 3.39 12.01 -13.65
C ASP A 81 2.88 11.02 -14.71
N GLU A 82 2.86 9.74 -14.39
CA GLU A 82 2.32 8.71 -15.27
C GLU A 82 0.79 8.83 -15.45
N LYS A 83 0.05 9.09 -14.37
CA LYS A 83 -1.40 9.40 -14.46
C LYS A 83 -1.65 10.57 -15.44
N ASN A 84 -0.89 11.66 -15.31
CA ASN A 84 -1.04 12.84 -16.16
C ASN A 84 -0.72 12.52 -17.63
N THR A 85 0.29 11.70 -17.88
CA THR A 85 0.66 11.23 -19.23
C THR A 85 -0.48 10.42 -19.86
N CYS A 86 -1.08 9.53 -19.09
CA CYS A 86 -2.18 8.71 -19.58
C CYS A 86 -3.47 9.48 -19.81
N GLU A 87 -3.81 10.41 -18.94
CA GLU A 87 -5.00 11.26 -19.10
C GLU A 87 -4.85 12.26 -20.25
N SER A 88 -3.63 12.73 -20.52
CA SER A 88 -3.35 13.63 -21.65
C SER A 88 -3.25 12.92 -22.99
N THR A 89 -3.04 11.59 -23.00
CA THR A 89 -2.98 10.77 -24.22
C THR A 89 -4.38 10.30 -24.64
N PRO A 90 -4.93 10.74 -25.80
CA PRO A 90 -6.25 10.32 -26.24
C PRO A 90 -6.38 8.79 -26.40
N PRO A 91 -7.56 8.20 -26.12
CA PRO A 91 -7.82 6.77 -26.35
C PRO A 91 -7.55 6.36 -27.80
N GLY A 92 -6.86 5.22 -27.99
CA GLY A 92 -6.51 4.69 -29.31
C GLY A 92 -5.28 5.31 -29.98
N LEU A 93 -4.60 6.26 -29.33
CA LEU A 93 -3.30 6.79 -29.80
C LEU A 93 -2.10 6.18 -29.05
N GLN A 94 -2.33 5.30 -28.09
CA GLN A 94 -1.30 4.62 -27.30
C GLN A 94 -0.41 3.73 -28.18
N ASP A 95 -1.02 3.06 -29.16
CA ASP A 95 -0.32 2.20 -30.13
C ASP A 95 0.55 2.95 -31.15
N LEU A 96 0.53 4.30 -31.16
CA LEU A 96 1.45 5.06 -32.00
C LEU A 96 2.87 5.13 -31.41
N GLY A 97 3.04 4.71 -30.16
CA GLY A 97 4.30 4.58 -29.43
C GLY A 97 4.56 3.15 -28.99
N ASP A 98 4.83 2.95 -27.68
CA ASP A 98 4.93 1.61 -27.10
C ASP A 98 3.51 1.06 -26.84
N PRO A 99 3.14 -0.12 -27.38
CA PRO A 99 1.81 -0.70 -27.15
C PRO A 99 1.52 -1.04 -25.67
N ALA A 100 2.54 -1.00 -24.80
CA ALA A 100 2.36 -1.15 -23.36
C ALA A 100 1.98 0.17 -22.65
N THR A 101 2.06 1.31 -23.34
CA THR A 101 1.85 2.65 -22.75
C THR A 101 0.48 2.77 -22.08
N CYS A 102 0.44 3.20 -20.83
CA CYS A 102 -0.77 3.31 -20.01
C CYS A 102 -1.52 1.99 -19.81
N GLY A 103 -0.86 0.87 -20.07
CA GLY A 103 -1.36 -0.49 -19.85
C GLY A 103 -0.85 -1.08 -18.54
N PRO A 104 -1.11 -2.38 -18.30
CA PRO A 104 -0.61 -3.09 -17.11
C PRO A 104 0.89 -3.40 -17.17
N TYR A 105 1.49 -3.29 -18.35
CA TYR A 105 2.90 -3.64 -18.60
C TYR A 105 3.77 -2.43 -18.93
N ASP A 106 3.24 -1.22 -18.70
CA ASP A 106 4.03 0.01 -18.85
C ASP A 106 5.23 -0.03 -17.89
N THR A 107 6.37 0.45 -18.34
CA THR A 107 7.58 0.53 -17.51
C THR A 107 7.47 1.54 -16.39
N ASP A 108 6.56 2.52 -16.51
CA ASP A 108 6.33 3.56 -15.51
C ASP A 108 5.25 3.15 -14.47
N VAL A 109 4.74 1.92 -14.56
CA VAL A 109 3.92 1.30 -13.50
C VAL A 109 4.81 0.90 -12.33
N ILE A 110 4.47 1.39 -11.13
CA ILE A 110 5.18 1.06 -9.88
C ILE A 110 4.95 -0.42 -9.52
N ILE A 111 3.69 -0.84 -9.62
CA ILE A 111 3.28 -2.23 -9.42
C ILE A 111 1.93 -2.47 -10.11
N GLY A 112 1.77 -3.65 -10.69
CA GLY A 112 0.54 -4.05 -11.34
C GLY A 112 0.25 -5.52 -11.09
N SER A 113 -1.02 -5.89 -11.18
CA SER A 113 -1.47 -7.28 -11.14
C SER A 113 -2.62 -7.47 -12.12
N THR A 114 -2.60 -8.63 -12.77
CA THR A 114 -3.53 -9.02 -13.82
C THR A 114 -4.45 -10.15 -13.38
N ASP A 115 -4.34 -10.57 -12.12
CA ASP A 115 -5.14 -11.62 -11.51
C ASP A 115 -5.80 -11.08 -10.24
N GLY A 116 -7.12 -10.85 -10.31
CA GLY A 116 -7.89 -10.32 -9.17
C GLY A 116 -7.99 -11.25 -7.98
N ALA A 117 -7.81 -12.57 -8.18
CA ALA A 117 -7.84 -13.55 -7.10
C ALA A 117 -6.53 -13.56 -6.28
N THR A 118 -5.39 -13.38 -6.96
CA THR A 118 -4.10 -13.17 -6.28
C THR A 118 -4.00 -11.74 -5.74
N GLY A 119 -4.59 -10.78 -6.45
CA GLY A 119 -4.62 -9.37 -6.08
C GLY A 119 -3.29 -8.66 -6.32
N LEU A 120 -3.18 -7.46 -5.76
CA LEU A 120 -2.03 -6.58 -5.80
C LEU A 120 -1.61 -6.24 -4.36
N THR A 121 -0.37 -6.58 -4.00
CA THR A 121 0.24 -6.24 -2.71
C THR A 121 1.33 -5.20 -2.91
N TRP A 122 1.17 -4.03 -2.31
CA TRP A 122 2.09 -2.91 -2.44
C TRP A 122 2.54 -2.36 -1.09
N GLN A 123 3.84 -2.21 -0.89
CA GLN A 123 4.37 -1.48 0.26
C GLN A 123 4.39 0.02 -0.05
N VAL A 124 3.55 0.79 0.65
CA VAL A 124 3.34 2.21 0.35
C VAL A 124 4.63 2.99 0.54
N GLU A 125 5.02 3.67 -0.54
CA GLU A 125 6.19 4.54 -0.59
C GLU A 125 5.82 6.00 -0.25
N SER A 126 6.83 6.86 -0.11
CA SER A 126 6.60 8.29 0.11
C SER A 126 6.37 8.96 -1.24
N GLY A 127 5.19 9.54 -1.43
CA GLY A 127 4.80 10.20 -2.68
C GLY A 127 3.29 10.19 -2.87
N THR A 128 2.85 10.75 -3.99
CA THR A 128 1.44 10.76 -4.40
C THR A 128 1.25 9.71 -5.48
N TYR A 129 0.42 8.71 -5.19
CA TYR A 129 0.19 7.56 -6.06
C TYR A 129 -1.30 7.36 -6.31
N TYR A 130 -1.63 6.73 -7.42
CA TYR A 130 -3.01 6.50 -7.85
C TYR A 130 -3.22 5.05 -8.25
N VAL A 131 -4.39 4.52 -7.90
CA VAL A 131 -4.84 3.22 -8.40
C VAL A 131 -5.48 3.42 -9.76
N GLY A 132 -5.05 2.61 -10.72
CA GLY A 132 -5.64 2.51 -12.04
C GLY A 132 -6.24 1.13 -12.27
N ILE A 133 -7.34 1.09 -13.02
CA ILE A 133 -7.99 -0.14 -13.43
C ILE A 133 -8.11 -0.17 -14.96
N GLY A 134 -8.03 -1.34 -15.56
CA GLY A 134 -8.23 -1.50 -16.99
C GLY A 134 -8.64 -2.92 -17.35
N THR A 135 -8.96 -3.12 -18.62
CA THR A 135 -9.38 -4.42 -19.14
C THR A 135 -8.50 -4.81 -20.32
N PHE A 136 -8.25 -6.10 -20.52
CA PHE A 136 -7.50 -6.56 -21.71
C PHE A 136 -8.36 -6.51 -22.97
N GLU A 137 -9.66 -6.73 -22.82
CA GLU A 137 -10.62 -6.78 -23.91
C GLU A 137 -11.70 -5.70 -23.76
N THR A 138 -12.43 -5.47 -24.85
CA THR A 138 -13.56 -4.54 -24.84
C THR A 138 -14.71 -5.15 -24.03
N VAL A 139 -15.02 -4.57 -22.88
CA VAL A 139 -16.12 -5.00 -22.02
C VAL A 139 -17.41 -4.25 -22.40
N PRO A 140 -18.59 -4.90 -22.36
CA PRO A 140 -19.87 -4.20 -22.52
C PRO A 140 -20.02 -3.02 -21.55
N ASN A 141 -20.70 -1.95 -21.98
CA ASN A 141 -20.95 -0.80 -21.11
C ASN A 141 -21.83 -1.20 -19.91
N GLY A 142 -21.55 -0.64 -18.74
CA GLY A 142 -22.34 -0.86 -17.53
C GLY A 142 -21.99 -2.14 -16.76
N VAL A 143 -20.81 -2.72 -17.02
CA VAL A 143 -20.27 -3.76 -16.16
C VAL A 143 -19.43 -3.10 -15.08
N GLU A 144 -19.67 -3.50 -13.84
CA GLU A 144 -19.00 -2.98 -12.66
C GLU A 144 -17.97 -4.00 -12.13
N VAL A 145 -17.06 -3.55 -11.28
CA VAL A 145 -16.09 -4.39 -10.57
C VAL A 145 -16.10 -4.00 -9.10
N ASN A 146 -16.10 -4.99 -8.22
CA ASN A 146 -16.01 -4.77 -6.78
C ASN A 146 -14.56 -4.97 -6.35
N MET A 147 -14.05 -4.04 -5.54
CA MET A 147 -12.68 -4.06 -5.06
C MET A 147 -12.65 -4.11 -3.54
N GLU A 148 -11.99 -5.13 -3.02
CA GLU A 148 -11.70 -5.26 -1.59
C GLU A 148 -10.28 -4.76 -1.34
N TYR A 149 -10.10 -3.95 -0.31
CA TYR A 149 -8.79 -3.48 0.11
C TYR A 149 -8.52 -3.77 1.59
N SER A 150 -7.26 -4.05 1.89
CA SER A 150 -6.75 -4.24 3.24
C SER A 150 -5.47 -3.41 3.42
N VAL A 151 -5.46 -2.56 4.44
CA VAL A 151 -4.31 -1.73 4.82
C VAL A 151 -3.69 -2.27 6.09
N HIS A 152 -2.51 -2.87 5.98
CA HIS A 152 -1.72 -3.37 7.09
C HIS A 152 -0.78 -2.27 7.59
N LEU A 153 -0.97 -1.85 8.84
CA LEU A 153 -0.15 -0.86 9.53
C LEU A 153 0.73 -1.53 10.58
N GLN A 154 2.04 -1.49 10.39
CA GLN A 154 3.03 -2.06 11.30
C GLN A 154 4.02 -1.00 11.79
N ALA A 155 4.73 -1.30 12.87
CA ALA A 155 5.83 -0.44 13.31
C ALA A 155 6.93 -0.39 12.24
N GLY A 156 7.35 0.81 11.88
CA GLY A 156 8.51 1.05 11.03
C GLY A 156 9.81 0.94 11.82
N PHE A 157 10.94 1.01 11.11
CA PHE A 157 12.26 0.82 11.71
C PHE A 157 12.55 1.81 12.85
N ALA A 158 12.07 3.06 12.73
CA ALA A 158 12.33 4.08 13.74
C ALA A 158 11.60 3.78 15.06
N LEU A 159 10.40 3.19 15.02
CA LEU A 159 9.69 2.75 16.22
C LEU A 159 10.40 1.57 16.88
N TYR A 160 10.81 0.55 16.11
CA TYR A 160 11.57 -0.56 16.66
C TYR A 160 12.90 -0.13 17.30
N PHE A 161 13.56 0.88 16.71
CA PHE A 161 14.75 1.49 17.30
C PHE A 161 14.44 2.12 18.67
N VAL A 162 13.36 2.91 18.78
CA VAL A 162 12.93 3.50 20.04
C VAL A 162 12.56 2.43 21.07
N PHE A 163 11.83 1.38 20.68
CA PHE A 163 11.47 0.27 21.59
C PHE A 163 12.72 -0.42 22.14
N THR A 164 13.71 -0.65 21.29
CA THR A 164 15.00 -1.24 21.68
C THR A 164 15.75 -0.33 22.66
N LEU A 165 15.76 0.99 22.43
CA LEU A 165 16.38 1.94 23.35
C LEU A 165 15.71 1.94 24.73
N ILE A 166 14.39 1.80 24.80
CA ILE A 166 13.66 1.66 26.07
C ILE A 166 14.12 0.39 26.81
N GLY A 167 14.29 -0.73 26.08
CA GLY A 167 14.78 -1.98 26.65
C GLY A 167 16.22 -1.86 27.18
N ILE A 168 17.12 -1.25 26.39
CA ILE A 168 18.52 -0.99 26.81
C ILE A 168 18.55 -0.08 28.03
N PHE A 169 17.76 0.99 28.04
CA PHE A 169 17.63 1.88 29.19
C PHE A 169 17.15 1.12 30.43
N GLY A 170 16.13 0.27 30.29
CA GLY A 170 15.63 -0.56 31.38
C GLY A 170 16.70 -1.49 31.95
N LEU A 171 17.49 -2.13 31.08
CA LEU A 171 18.58 -3.03 31.47
C LEU A 171 19.75 -2.28 32.14
N ALA A 172 20.09 -1.09 31.65
CA ALA A 172 21.10 -0.26 32.28
C ALA A 172 20.61 0.18 33.67
N TYR A 173 19.38 0.68 33.78
CA TYR A 173 18.82 1.22 35.02
C TYR A 173 18.61 0.14 36.10
N SER A 174 18.29 -1.09 35.72
CA SER A 174 18.17 -2.21 36.66
C SER A 174 19.52 -2.63 37.27
N ARG A 175 20.65 -2.18 36.70
CA ARG A 175 22.01 -2.51 37.13
C ARG A 175 22.73 -1.36 37.82
N VAL A 176 22.08 -0.19 37.94
CA VAL A 176 22.63 0.94 38.69
C VAL A 176 22.43 0.67 40.19
N GLU A 177 23.53 0.49 40.91
CA GLU A 177 23.58 0.29 42.36
C GLU A 177 23.18 1.54 43.16
#